data_AF-A0A966NXF4-F1
#
_entry.id   AF-A0A966NXF4-F1
#
_cell.length_a   1.000
_cell.length_b   1.000
_cell.length_c   1.000
_cell.angle_alpha   90.00
_cell.angle_beta   90.00
_cell.angle_gamma   90.00
#
_symmetry.space_group_name_H-M   'P 1'
#
loop_
_entity.id
_entity.type
_entity.pdbx_description
1 polymer ?
#
loop_
_entity_poly.entity_id
_entity_poly.type
_entity_poly.pdbx_seq_one_letter_code
_entity_poly.pdbx_strand_id
1 'polypeptide(L)' 'MRLGVLTGGGDCPGLNAVIRAIVRKAEAQHGDEVIGFYDAWDGVMEG' A
#
# COMPACT_ATOMS: atom_id res chain seq x y z
N MET A 1 -11.29 -8.22 3.96
CA MET A 1 -10.96 -6.99 4.72
C MET A 1 -10.51 -5.92 3.73
N ARG A 2 -10.61 -4.63 4.08
CA ARG A 2 -10.05 -3.55 3.27
C ARG A 2 -8.78 -3.03 3.95
N LEU A 3 -7.66 -3.02 3.25
CA LEU A 3 -6.34 -2.65 3.76
C LEU A 3 -5.85 -1.38 3.07
N GLY A 4 -5.53 -0.35 3.85
CA GLY A 4 -4.87 0.86 3.35
C GLY A 4 -3.35 0.71 3.32
N VAL A 5 -2.70 1.09 2.21
CA VAL A 5 -1.23 1.06 2.07
C VAL A 5 -0.73 2.41 1.60
N LEU A 6 0.27 2.95 2.30
CA LEU A 6 0.99 4.17 1.93
C LEU A 6 2.47 4.00 2.26
N THR A 7 3.33 4.75 1.57
CA THR A 7 4.75 4.86 1.91
C THR A 7 5.07 6.30 2.30
N GLY A 8 5.40 6.52 3.57
CA GLY A 8 5.82 7.84 4.07
C GLY A 8 7.33 7.93 4.25
N GLY A 9 7.85 9.16 4.25
CA GLY A 9 9.29 9.42 4.35
C GLY A 9 9.98 9.46 2.98
N GLY A 10 11.30 9.27 2.97
CA GLY A 10 12.08 9.24 1.72
C GLY A 10 11.95 7.91 0.98
N ASP A 11 12.06 7.96 -0.35
CA ASP A 11 12.09 6.77 -1.19
C ASP A 11 13.33 5.92 -0.90
N CYS A 12 13.20 4.61 -1.01
CA CYS A 12 14.31 3.69 -0.91
C CYS A 12 14.17 2.49 -1.86
N PRO A 13 15.30 1.94 -2.34
CA PRO A 13 15.27 0.75 -3.18
C PRO A 13 14.55 -0.40 -2.47
N GLY A 14 13.45 -0.88 -3.07
CA GLY A 14 12.69 -2.01 -2.57
C GLY A 14 11.26 -1.70 -2.14
N LEU A 15 10.86 -0.43 -1.98
CA LEU A 15 9.49 -0.07 -1.61
C LEU A 15 8.45 -0.66 -2.58
N ASN A 16 8.70 -0.54 -3.88
CA ASN A 16 7.81 -1.12 -4.90
C ASN A 16 7.69 -2.65 -4.78
N ALA A 17 8.77 -3.34 -4.40
CA ALA A 17 8.73 -4.78 -4.19
C ALA A 17 7.89 -5.15 -2.95
N VAL A 18 7.97 -4.35 -1.88
CA VAL A 18 7.17 -4.52 -0.66
C VAL A 18 5.69 -4.28 -0.94
N ILE A 19 5.34 -3.16 -1.60
CA ILE A 19 3.96 -2.86 -1.99
C ILE A 19 3.38 -4.00 -2.83
N ARG A 20 4.14 -4.48 -3.83
CA ARG A 20 3.73 -5.62 -4.66
C ARG A 20 3.51 -6.89 -3.83
N ALA A 21 4.37 -7.18 -2.86
CA ALA A 21 4.23 -8.36 -2.00
C ALA A 21 2.97 -8.29 -1.13
N ILE A 22 2.66 -7.11 -0.57
CA ILE A 22 1.44 -6.87 0.22
C ILE A 22 0.20 -7.15 -0.64
N VAL A 23 0.09 -6.50 -1.80
CA VAL A 23 -1.07 -6.66 -2.71
C VAL A 23 -1.25 -8.12 -3.11
N ARG A 24 -0.19 -8.77 -3.60
CA ARG A 24 -0.25 -10.15 -4.07
C ARG A 24 -0.65 -11.12 -2.97
N LYS A 25 -0.19 -10.91 -1.74
CA LYS A 25 -0.55 -11.78 -0.61
C LYS A 25 -2.00 -11.56 -0.18
N ALA A 26 -2.43 -10.31 -0.06
CA ALA A 26 -3.80 -9.94 0.29
C ALA A 26 -4.81 -10.54 -0.70
N GLU A 27 -4.59 -10.34 -2.00
CA GLU A 27 -5.47 -10.85 -3.04
C GLU A 27 -5.46 -12.38 -3.12
N ALA A 28 -4.27 -12.99 -3.19
CA ALA A 28 -4.15 -14.42 -3.53
C ALA A 28 -4.41 -15.37 -2.34
N GLN A 29 -4.12 -14.95 -1.11
CA GLN A 29 -4.23 -15.83 0.06
C GLN A 29 -5.42 -15.48 0.96
N HIS A 30 -5.86 -14.22 0.96
CA HIS A 30 -6.85 -13.74 1.92
C HIS A 30 -8.14 -13.22 1.24
N GLY A 31 -8.13 -13.01 -0.08
CA GLY A 31 -9.28 -12.41 -0.78
C GLY A 31 -9.58 -10.99 -0.31
N ASP A 32 -8.55 -10.29 0.20
CA ASP A 32 -8.65 -8.94 0.73
C ASP A 32 -8.50 -7.89 -0.37
N GLU A 33 -9.14 -6.73 -0.18
CA GLU A 33 -9.02 -5.57 -1.06
C GLU A 33 -7.93 -4.63 -0.52
N VAL A 34 -7.04 -4.15 -1.40
CA VAL A 34 -5.98 -3.21 -1.04
C VAL A 34 -6.21 -1.86 -1.69
N ILE A 35 -6.21 -0.80 -0.88
CA ILE A 35 -6.34 0.60 -1.30
C ILE A 35 -4.99 1.27 -1.11
N GLY A 36 -4.39 1.73 -2.20
CA GLY A 36 -3.15 2.52 -2.17
C GLY A 36 -3.44 4.01 -2.02
N PHE A 37 -2.72 4.68 -1.14
CA PHE A 37 -2.74 6.14 -1.01
C PHE A 37 -1.46 6.73 -1.61
N TYR A 38 -1.64 7.69 -2.50
CA TYR A 38 -0.55 8.52 -3.01
C TYR A 38 -0.15 9.57 -1.96
N ASP A 39 1.04 10.13 -2.09
CA ASP A 39 1.53 11.24 -1.25
C ASP A 39 1.45 11.00 0.26
N ALA A 40 1.73 9.75 0.68
CA ALA A 40 1.81 9.33 2.07
C ALA A 40 0.58 9.74 2.89
N TRP A 41 0.78 10.42 4.03
CA TRP A 41 -0.31 10.88 4.88
C TRP A 41 -1.10 12.03 4.27
N ASP A 42 -0.51 12.84 3.38
CA ASP A 42 -1.23 13.96 2.77
C ASP A 42 -2.37 13.41 1.88
N GLY A 43 -2.10 12.41 1.05
CA GLY A 43 -3.16 11.77 0.25
C GLY A 43 -4.15 10.92 1.05
N VAL A 44 -3.85 10.56 2.31
CA VAL A 44 -4.86 9.98 3.22
C VAL A 44 -5.80 11.05 3.77
N MET A 45 -5.26 12.24 4.06
CA MET A 45 -6.03 13.35 4.62
C MET A 45 -6.91 14.05 3.59
N GLU A 46 -6.49 14.04 2.32
CA GLU A 46 -7.21 14.64 1.19
C GLU A 46 -8.21 13.69 0.50
N GLY A 47 -8.09 12.38 0.74
CA GLY A 47 -8.86 11.31 0.08
C GLY A 47 -10.20 10.95 0.70
#